data_AF-A0A443RXT8-F1
#
_entry.id   AF-A0A443RXT8-F1
#
_cell.length_a   1.000
_cell.length_b   1.000
_cell.length_c   1.000
_cell.angle_alpha   90.00
_cell.angle_beta   90.00
_cell.angle_gamma   90.00
#
_symmetry.space_group_name_H-M   'P 1'
#
loop_
_entity.id
_entity.type
_entity.pdbx_description
1 polymer ?
#
loop_
_entity_poly.entity_id
_entity_poly.type
_entity_poly.pdbx_seq_one_letter_code
_entity_poly.pdbx_strand_id
1 'polypeptide(L)'
;MIWKDCGASNRSVLFNTIDLQPQPVPIQSKDELNVSVSIILKEEVNEKMKLSVKIWRKFSLKSHNIYIPVPCILKLGSCDYDFCDFVEEMKDIYCPVLKVMGKPCNCPFPPDNYTASNVAVRFTKKIPRLIAKIGSGTYEVIGKLKNEHDVEIACAEAVIEIDMNEKT
;
A
#
# COMPACT_ATOMS: atom_id res chain seq x y z
N MET A 1 3.08 9.79 8.28
CA MET A 1 2.88 8.33 8.28
C MET A 1 3.75 7.69 9.34
N ILE A 2 3.23 6.70 10.04
CA ILE A 2 3.99 5.82 10.94
C ILE A 2 3.76 4.40 10.42
N TRP A 3 4.80 3.57 10.32
CA TRP A 3 4.65 2.19 9.86
C TRP A 3 5.64 1.27 10.58
N LYS A 4 5.39 -0.04 10.51
CA LYS A 4 6.30 -1.09 10.98
C LYS A 4 6.20 -2.33 10.09
N ASP A 5 7.31 -3.05 9.96
CA ASP A 5 7.31 -4.43 9.49
C ASP A 5 6.80 -5.31 10.64
N CYS A 6 5.61 -5.90 10.47
CA CYS A 6 4.92 -6.70 11.48
C CYS A 6 5.09 -8.21 11.30
N GLY A 7 5.93 -8.64 10.35
CA GLY A 7 6.00 -10.04 9.98
C GLY A 7 6.83 -10.88 10.96
N ALA A 8 6.63 -12.19 10.91
CA ALA A 8 7.43 -13.14 11.69
C ALA A 8 8.95 -13.04 11.36
N SER A 9 9.81 -13.47 12.28
CA SER A 9 11.27 -13.36 12.13
C SER A 9 11.84 -14.18 10.97
N ASN A 10 11.17 -15.24 10.56
CA ASN A 10 11.55 -16.14 9.47
C ASN A 10 10.94 -15.78 8.10
N ARG A 11 10.31 -14.61 7.98
CA ARG A 11 9.68 -14.14 6.74
C ARG A 11 10.69 -13.97 5.60
N SER A 12 10.23 -14.20 4.37
CA SER A 12 11.03 -14.10 3.15
C SER A 12 10.98 -12.70 2.51
N VAL A 13 10.02 -11.86 2.87
CA VAL A 13 9.91 -10.46 2.44
C VAL A 13 10.13 -9.52 3.63
N LEU A 14 11.11 -8.63 3.52
CA LEU A 14 11.48 -7.70 4.58
C LEU A 14 11.33 -6.27 4.10
N PHE A 15 10.72 -5.42 4.94
CA PHE A 15 10.58 -4.00 4.69
C PHE A 15 11.59 -3.23 5.54
N ASN A 16 12.52 -2.54 4.88
CA ASN A 16 13.50 -1.67 5.54
C ASN A 16 13.02 -0.21 5.54
N THR A 17 12.30 0.21 4.49
CA THR A 17 11.79 1.57 4.36
C THR A 17 10.49 1.57 3.58
N ILE A 18 9.50 2.31 4.08
CA ILE A 18 8.30 2.73 3.36
C ILE A 18 8.08 4.19 3.76
N ASP A 19 8.16 5.12 2.82
CA ASP A 19 7.88 6.54 3.08
C ASP A 19 7.10 7.14 1.92
N LEU A 20 6.13 7.99 2.27
CA LEU A 20 5.18 8.62 1.37
C LEU A 20 5.11 10.11 1.72
N GLN A 21 5.45 10.99 0.78
CA GLN A 21 5.45 12.44 0.99
C GLN A 21 4.72 13.16 -0.14
N PRO A 22 3.98 14.25 0.12
CA PRO A 22 3.77 14.87 1.42
C PRO A 22 2.76 14.11 2.30
N GLN A 23 2.70 14.49 3.58
CA GLN A 23 1.64 14.09 4.50
C GLN A 23 0.74 15.33 4.77
N PRO A 24 -0.60 15.21 4.72
CA PRO A 24 -1.39 14.04 4.37
C PRO A 24 -1.18 13.60 2.91
N VAL A 25 -1.27 12.29 2.66
CA VAL A 25 -1.06 11.68 1.33
C VAL A 25 -2.19 12.14 0.40
N PRO A 26 -1.87 12.85 -0.70
CA PRO A 26 -2.88 13.27 -1.66
C PRO A 26 -3.27 12.09 -2.57
N ILE A 27 -4.56 11.74 -2.62
CA ILE A 27 -5.06 10.65 -3.48
C ILE A 27 -5.71 11.19 -4.77
N GLN A 28 -6.25 12.41 -4.75
CA GLN A 28 -6.88 13.04 -5.91
C GLN A 28 -6.34 14.45 -6.15
N SER A 29 -5.02 14.60 -6.14
CA SER A 29 -4.36 15.87 -6.45
C SER A 29 -3.58 15.79 -7.77
N LYS A 30 -3.30 16.96 -8.36
CA LYS A 30 -2.28 17.10 -9.40
C LYS A 30 -0.85 16.98 -8.84
N ASP A 31 -0.71 17.14 -7.53
CA ASP A 31 0.56 17.03 -6.82
C ASP A 31 1.12 15.61 -6.93
N GLU A 32 2.44 15.52 -6.98
CA GLU A 32 3.14 14.24 -7.00
C GLU A 32 3.28 13.68 -5.57
N LEU A 33 3.11 12.37 -5.46
CA LEU A 33 3.43 11.60 -4.27
C LEU A 33 4.85 11.08 -4.42
N ASN A 34 5.75 11.52 -3.56
CA ASN A 34 7.11 10.99 -3.49
C ASN A 34 7.10 9.70 -2.66
N VAL A 35 7.59 8.63 -3.28
CA VAL A 35 7.68 7.30 -2.68
C VAL A 35 9.14 6.94 -2.45
N SER A 36 9.48 6.55 -1.22
CA SER A 36 10.74 5.88 -0.92
C SER A 36 10.46 4.51 -0.35
N VAL A 37 11.12 3.50 -0.89
CA VAL A 37 10.92 2.10 -0.50
C VAL A 37 12.24 1.35 -0.49
N SER A 38 12.39 0.46 0.48
CA SER A 38 13.47 -0.52 0.52
C SER A 38 12.90 -1.85 0.99
N ILE A 39 12.85 -2.81 0.07
CA ILE A 39 12.31 -4.16 0.30
C ILE A 39 13.37 -5.19 -0.08
N ILE A 40 13.50 -6.23 0.72
CA ILE A 40 14.34 -7.40 0.42
C ILE A 40 13.41 -8.59 0.16
N LEU A 41 13.52 -9.18 -1.02
CA LEU A 41 12.86 -10.45 -1.36
C LEU A 41 13.90 -11.58 -1.28
N LYS A 42 13.68 -12.55 -0.40
CA LYS A 42 14.51 -13.76 -0.27
C LYS A 42 14.02 -14.93 -1.13
N GLU A 43 12.78 -14.84 -1.62
CA GLU A 43 12.18 -15.80 -2.54
C GLU A 43 11.39 -15.05 -3.63
N GLU A 44 11.03 -15.74 -4.71
CA GLU A 44 10.21 -15.16 -5.78
C GLU A 44 8.80 -14.87 -5.26
N VAL A 45 8.28 -13.68 -5.58
CA VAL A 45 6.89 -13.30 -5.29
C VAL A 45 6.08 -13.30 -6.58
N ASN A 46 5.03 -14.12 -6.64
CA ASN A 46 4.28 -14.41 -7.87
C ASN A 46 2.76 -14.55 -7.65
N GLU A 47 2.03 -14.96 -8.68
CA GLU A 47 0.57 -14.99 -8.72
C GLU A 47 -0.06 -16.01 -7.77
N LYS A 48 0.72 -16.99 -7.30
CA LYS A 48 0.24 -17.99 -6.34
C LYS A 48 0.13 -17.45 -4.93
N MET A 49 0.65 -16.25 -4.68
CA MET A 49 0.64 -15.61 -3.38
C MET A 49 -0.62 -14.77 -3.17
N LYS A 50 -1.12 -14.76 -1.94
CA LYS A 50 -2.33 -14.04 -1.55
C LYS A 50 -1.99 -12.85 -0.67
N LEU A 51 -2.42 -11.67 -1.07
CA LEU A 51 -2.32 -10.44 -0.30
C LEU A 51 -3.64 -10.18 0.43
N SER A 52 -3.62 -10.20 1.77
CA SER A 52 -4.73 -9.75 2.60
C SER A 52 -4.51 -8.31 3.04
N VAL A 53 -5.43 -7.42 2.69
CA VAL A 53 -5.41 -6.02 3.10
C VAL A 53 -6.55 -5.79 4.08
N LYS A 54 -6.25 -5.20 5.24
CA LYS A 54 -7.26 -4.73 6.19
C LYS A 54 -7.06 -3.25 6.48
N ILE A 55 -8.15 -2.50 6.46
CA ILE A 55 -8.16 -1.06 6.57
C ILE A 55 -9.19 -0.65 7.60
N TRP A 56 -8.78 0.18 8.55
CA TRP A 56 -9.67 0.84 9.50
C TRP A 56 -9.51 2.34 9.36
N ARG A 57 -10.64 3.04 9.35
CA ARG A 57 -10.67 4.49 9.44
C ARG A 57 -10.83 4.92 10.88
N LYS A 58 -9.94 5.79 11.34
CA LYS A 58 -10.01 6.37 12.67
C LYS A 58 -10.87 7.63 12.65
N PHE A 59 -11.83 7.68 13.57
CA PHE A 59 -12.64 8.87 13.86
C PHE A 59 -12.40 9.29 15.31
N SER A 60 -11.97 10.53 15.50
CA SER A 60 -11.81 11.10 16.83
C SER A 60 -13.11 11.79 17.24
N LEU A 61 -13.79 11.23 18.24
CA LEU A 61 -15.03 11.74 18.80
C LEU A 61 -14.77 12.16 20.25
N LYS A 62 -14.68 13.48 20.48
CA LYS A 62 -14.32 14.07 21.78
C LYS A 62 -13.01 13.48 22.32
N SER A 63 -13.09 12.66 23.37
CA SER A 63 -11.95 12.03 24.06
C SER A 63 -11.70 10.56 23.67
N HIS A 64 -12.44 10.01 22.71
CA HIS A 64 -12.31 8.61 22.29
C HIS A 64 -12.02 8.50 20.79
N ASN A 65 -11.29 7.46 20.42
CA ASN A 65 -11.06 7.09 19.03
C ASN A 65 -11.93 5.88 18.68
N ILE A 66 -12.70 5.99 17.60
CA ILE A 66 -13.46 4.89 17.01
C ILE A 66 -12.77 4.45 15.72
N TYR A 67 -12.62 3.15 15.54
CA TYR A 67 -12.02 2.55 14.34
C TYR A 67 -13.11 1.83 13.55
N ILE A 68 -13.45 2.37 12.39
CA ILE A 68 -14.49 1.83 11.52
C ILE A 68 -13.80 0.99 10.42
N PRO A 69 -14.08 -0.31 10.31
CA PRO A 69 -13.50 -1.12 9.24
C PRO A 69 -14.01 -0.64 7.87
N VAL A 70 -13.10 -0.49 6.92
CA VAL A 70 -13.44 -0.16 5.54
C VAL A 70 -13.76 -1.47 4.81
N PRO A 71 -14.99 -1.67 4.32
CA PRO A 71 -15.39 -2.94 3.70
C PRO A 71 -14.68 -3.16 2.37
N CYS A 72 -14.63 -4.42 1.92
CA CYS A 72 -14.30 -4.75 0.54
C CYS A 72 -15.50 -4.46 -0.37
N ILE A 73 -15.37 -3.51 -1.30
CA ILE A 73 -16.39 -3.19 -2.29
C ILE A 73 -15.72 -3.14 -3.65
N LEU A 74 -16.14 -3.98 -4.60
CA LEU A 74 -15.59 -4.00 -5.97
C LEU A 74 -14.06 -4.10 -6.00
N LYS A 75 -13.47 -4.99 -5.18
CA LYS A 75 -12.00 -5.14 -5.00
C LYS A 75 -11.28 -3.87 -4.51
N LEU A 76 -11.98 -2.99 -3.79
CA LEU A 76 -11.38 -1.84 -3.12
C LEU A 76 -11.69 -1.89 -1.62
N GLY A 77 -10.69 -1.60 -0.79
CA GLY A 77 -10.81 -1.61 0.67
C GLY A 77 -10.17 -2.85 1.30
N SER A 78 -10.78 -3.37 2.36
CA SER A 78 -10.26 -4.54 3.09
C SER A 78 -10.58 -5.86 2.38
N CYS A 79 -9.85 -6.18 1.31
CA CYS A 79 -10.03 -7.40 0.51
C CYS A 79 -8.81 -8.33 0.57
N ASP A 80 -9.02 -9.56 0.13
CA ASP A 80 -7.95 -10.49 -0.23
C ASP A 80 -7.78 -10.50 -1.75
N TYR A 81 -6.53 -10.50 -2.21
CA TYR A 81 -6.15 -10.39 -3.61
C TYR A 81 -5.15 -11.47 -3.99
N ASP A 82 -5.20 -11.95 -5.23
CA ASP A 82 -4.02 -12.51 -5.89
C ASP A 82 -2.96 -11.41 -5.99
N PHE A 83 -1.73 -11.69 -5.55
CA PHE A 83 -0.71 -10.65 -5.42
C PHE A 83 -0.43 -9.96 -6.76
N CYS A 84 -0.33 -10.74 -7.84
CA CYS A 84 -0.05 -10.18 -9.15
C CYS A 84 -1.22 -9.41 -9.74
N ASP A 85 -2.46 -9.80 -9.48
CA ASP A 85 -3.63 -9.01 -9.84
C ASP A 85 -3.61 -7.65 -9.12
N PHE A 86 -3.26 -7.63 -7.84
CA PHE A 86 -3.13 -6.38 -7.08
C PHE A 86 -2.03 -5.47 -7.67
N VAL A 87 -0.89 -6.04 -8.05
CA VAL A 87 0.20 -5.30 -8.70
C VAL A 87 -0.27 -4.72 -10.04
N GLU A 88 -0.98 -5.50 -10.84
CA GLU A 88 -1.57 -5.06 -12.11
C GLU A 88 -2.56 -3.90 -11.91
N GLU A 89 -3.45 -4.01 -10.93
CA GLU A 89 -4.43 -2.97 -10.59
C GLU A 89 -3.78 -1.67 -10.07
N MET A 90 -2.54 -1.74 -9.55
CA MET A 90 -1.84 -0.62 -8.91
C MET A 90 -0.58 -0.19 -9.68
N LYS A 91 -0.47 -0.57 -10.96
CA LYS A 91 0.68 -0.27 -11.83
C LYS A 91 1.10 1.20 -11.86
N ASP A 92 0.12 2.11 -11.86
CA ASP A 92 0.38 3.55 -11.91
C ASP A 92 1.21 4.06 -10.72
N ILE A 93 1.20 3.32 -9.60
CA ILE A 93 1.98 3.63 -8.40
C ILE A 93 3.32 2.88 -8.40
N TYR A 94 3.34 1.57 -8.64
CA TYR A 94 4.55 0.78 -8.47
C TYR A 94 5.48 0.78 -9.69
N CYS A 95 4.96 0.91 -10.92
CA CYS A 95 5.79 0.88 -12.12
C CYS A 95 6.82 2.01 -12.22
N PRO A 96 6.49 3.29 -11.92
CA PRO A 96 7.49 4.35 -11.93
C PRO A 96 8.65 4.05 -10.97
N VAL A 97 8.32 3.49 -9.80
CA VAL A 97 9.30 3.10 -8.77
C VAL A 97 10.21 1.98 -9.28
N LEU A 98 9.66 0.92 -9.86
CA LEU A 98 10.44 -0.19 -10.44
C LEU A 98 11.29 0.25 -11.63
N LYS A 99 10.78 1.15 -12.47
CA LYS A 99 11.51 1.69 -13.63
C LYS A 99 12.76 2.44 -13.21
N VAL A 100 12.71 3.24 -12.13
CA VAL A 100 13.89 3.94 -11.58
C VAL A 100 14.93 2.94 -11.06
N MET A 101 14.50 1.78 -10.57
CA MET A 101 15.40 0.68 -10.17
C MET A 101 15.95 -0.12 -11.37
N GLY A 102 15.53 0.15 -12.60
CA GLY A 102 15.87 -0.66 -13.78
C GLY A 102 15.22 -2.06 -13.78
N LYS A 103 14.12 -2.24 -13.03
CA LYS A 103 13.43 -3.53 -12.89
C LYS A 103 12.18 -3.60 -13.76
N PRO A 104 11.80 -4.80 -14.23
CA PRO A 104 10.56 -4.99 -14.98
C PRO A 104 9.33 -4.64 -14.11
N CYS A 105 8.29 -4.07 -14.72
CA CYS A 105 7.01 -3.82 -14.06
C CYS A 105 5.96 -4.87 -14.44
N ASN A 106 6.27 -6.11 -14.12
CA ASN A 106 5.35 -7.23 -14.24
C ASN A 106 5.74 -8.29 -13.22
N CYS A 107 4.75 -9.04 -12.76
CA CYS A 107 5.02 -10.28 -12.06
C CYS A 107 5.65 -11.32 -13.01
N PRO A 108 6.39 -12.31 -12.47
CA PRO A 108 6.79 -12.45 -11.06
C PRO A 108 7.97 -11.55 -10.69
N PHE A 109 8.17 -11.33 -9.38
CA PHE A 109 9.31 -10.57 -8.83
C PHE A 109 10.36 -11.53 -8.27
N PRO A 110 11.55 -11.62 -8.87
CA PRO A 110 12.61 -12.50 -8.39
C PRO A 110 13.22 -12.02 -7.06
N PRO A 111 13.92 -12.90 -6.32
CA PRO A 111 14.68 -12.53 -5.14
C PRO A 111 15.71 -11.45 -5.46
N ASP A 112 15.59 -10.30 -4.78
CA ASP A 112 16.47 -9.15 -4.97
C ASP A 112 16.23 -8.09 -3.88
N ASN A 113 17.09 -7.07 -3.86
CA ASN A 113 16.88 -5.84 -3.12
C ASN A 113 16.20 -4.80 -4.04
N TYR A 114 15.03 -4.35 -3.63
CA TYR A 114 14.21 -3.35 -4.30
C TYR A 114 14.29 -2.05 -3.50
N THR A 115 15.23 -1.18 -3.87
CA THR A 115 15.46 0.10 -3.17
C THR A 115 15.34 1.28 -4.14
N ALA A 116 14.48 2.23 -3.79
CA ALA A 116 14.35 3.51 -4.47
C ALA A 116 14.00 4.59 -3.46
N SER A 117 14.38 5.83 -3.77
CA SER A 117 14.18 6.96 -2.87
C SER A 117 13.64 8.14 -3.65
N ASN A 118 12.64 8.80 -3.08
CA ASN A 118 12.06 10.03 -3.60
C ASN A 118 11.59 9.94 -5.06
N VAL A 119 10.91 8.85 -5.41
CA VAL A 119 10.34 8.66 -6.75
C VAL A 119 8.96 9.31 -6.79
N ALA A 120 8.80 10.29 -7.68
CA ALA A 120 7.50 10.92 -7.92
C ALA A 120 6.54 9.98 -8.65
N VAL A 121 5.37 9.76 -8.06
CA VAL A 121 4.26 8.99 -8.64
C VAL A 121 2.97 9.79 -8.58
N ARG A 122 1.97 9.38 -9.36
CA ARG A 122 0.65 10.02 -9.38
C ARG A 122 -0.43 8.97 -9.22
N PHE A 123 -1.38 9.26 -8.35
CA PHE A 123 -2.57 8.43 -8.23
C PHE A 123 -3.60 8.88 -9.28
N THR A 124 -3.90 7.99 -10.22
CA THR A 124 -4.74 8.26 -11.39
C THR A 124 -6.20 7.83 -11.18
N LYS A 125 -6.46 6.93 -10.22
CA LYS A 125 -7.81 6.41 -9.97
C LYS A 125 -8.67 7.50 -9.34
N LYS A 126 -9.81 7.78 -9.99
CA LYS A 126 -10.78 8.75 -9.49
C LYS A 126 -11.66 8.13 -8.42
N ILE A 127 -11.88 8.87 -7.33
CA ILE A 127 -12.78 8.49 -6.25
C ILE A 127 -14.05 9.35 -6.39
N PRO A 128 -15.26 8.76 -6.34
CA PRO A 128 -16.51 9.51 -6.38
C PRO A 128 -16.53 10.65 -5.36
N ARG A 129 -16.98 11.84 -5.79
CA ARG A 129 -16.97 13.07 -4.97
C ARG A 129 -17.64 12.91 -3.60
N LEU A 130 -18.70 12.10 -3.52
CA LEU A 130 -19.40 11.84 -2.27
C LEU A 130 -18.49 11.11 -1.27
N ILE A 131 -17.73 10.11 -1.73
CA ILE A 131 -16.76 9.37 -0.93
C ILE A 131 -15.60 10.29 -0.56
N ALA A 132 -15.08 11.08 -1.50
CA ALA A 132 -13.96 11.99 -1.28
C ALA A 132 -14.21 12.99 -0.14
N LYS A 133 -15.39 13.65 -0.13
CA LYS A 133 -15.76 14.66 0.87
C LYS A 133 -15.73 14.14 2.30
N ILE A 134 -16.19 12.91 2.48
CA ILE A 134 -16.19 12.29 3.80
C ILE A 134 -14.96 11.43 4.00
N GLY A 135 -14.11 11.18 3.00
CA GLY A 135 -13.10 10.12 3.01
C GLY A 135 -11.73 10.54 3.52
N SER A 136 -11.42 11.83 3.60
CA SER A 136 -10.14 12.28 4.20
C SER A 136 -10.07 11.94 5.70
N GLY A 137 -8.87 11.66 6.19
CA GLY A 137 -8.60 11.37 7.60
C GLY A 137 -7.49 10.35 7.81
N THR A 138 -7.36 9.89 9.06
CA THR A 138 -6.39 8.87 9.45
C THR A 138 -6.90 7.45 9.19
N TYR A 139 -6.05 6.65 8.56
CA TYR A 139 -6.30 5.23 8.26
C TYR A 139 -5.21 4.35 8.87
N GLU A 140 -5.62 3.22 9.44
CA GLU A 140 -4.75 2.12 9.80
C GLU A 140 -4.88 1.05 8.73
N VAL A 141 -3.76 0.61 8.16
CA VAL A 141 -3.69 -0.36 7.08
C VAL A 141 -2.75 -1.49 7.51
N ILE A 142 -3.21 -2.73 7.37
CA ILE A 142 -2.41 -3.94 7.57
C ILE A 142 -2.42 -4.72 6.26
N GLY A 143 -1.26 -4.91 5.66
CA GLY A 143 -1.07 -5.79 4.50
C GLY A 143 -0.30 -7.04 4.92
N LYS A 144 -0.82 -8.22 4.59
CA LYS A 144 -0.18 -9.51 4.83
C LYS A 144 -0.07 -10.30 3.53
N LEU A 145 1.12 -10.76 3.20
CA LEU A 145 1.34 -11.62 2.04
C LEU A 145 1.55 -13.05 2.52
N LYS A 146 0.85 -14.00 1.89
CA LYS A 146 0.98 -15.43 2.14
C LYS A 146 1.38 -16.18 0.89
N ASN A 147 2.18 -17.23 1.05
CA ASN A 147 2.52 -18.14 -0.03
C ASN A 147 1.40 -19.19 -0.29
N GLU A 148 1.63 -20.10 -1.23
CA GLU A 148 0.66 -21.14 -1.64
C GLU A 148 0.33 -22.16 -0.52
N HIS A 149 1.07 -22.15 0.58
CA HIS A 149 0.86 -23.00 1.76
C HIS A 149 0.24 -22.23 2.94
N ASP A 150 -0.35 -21.06 2.68
CA ASP A 150 -0.95 -20.16 3.70
C ASP A 150 0.04 -19.64 4.76
N VAL A 151 1.34 -19.78 4.52
CA VAL A 151 2.39 -19.26 5.41
C VAL A 151 2.57 -17.77 5.13
N GLU A 152 2.51 -16.95 6.19
CA GLU A 152 2.79 -15.51 6.10
C GLU A 152 4.28 -15.28 5.79
N ILE A 153 4.54 -14.57 4.70
CA ILE A 153 5.89 -14.28 4.21
C ILE A 153 6.20 -12.78 4.19
N ALA A 154 5.20 -11.92 4.42
CA ALA A 154 5.35 -10.48 4.59
C ALA A 154 4.22 -9.91 5.46
N CYS A 155 4.51 -8.90 6.27
CA CYS A 155 3.49 -8.09 6.95
C CYS A 155 3.97 -6.65 7.10
N ALA A 156 3.14 -5.69 6.70
CA ALA A 156 3.36 -4.26 6.95
C ALA A 156 2.10 -3.66 7.58
N GLU A 157 2.29 -2.88 8.65
CA GLU A 157 1.24 -2.10 9.30
C GLU A 157 1.59 -0.62 9.22
N ALA A 158 0.65 0.22 8.79
CA ALA A 158 0.85 1.65 8.63
C ALA A 158 -0.35 2.46 9.13
N VAL A 159 -0.05 3.58 9.78
CA VAL A 159 -0.99 4.66 10.09
C VAL A 159 -0.68 5.82 9.15
N ILE A 160 -1.64 6.13 8.28
CA ILE A 160 -1.49 7.08 7.17
C ILE A 160 -2.59 8.13 7.27
N GLU A 161 -2.23 9.40 7.18
CA GLU A 161 -3.20 10.48 6.98
C GLU A 161 -3.43 10.66 5.48
N ILE A 162 -4.68 10.59 5.04
CA ILE A 162 -5.05 10.65 3.62
C ILE A 162 -5.89 11.91 3.36
N ASP A 163 -5.56 12.62 2.29
CA ASP A 163 -6.39 13.69 1.72
C ASP A 163 -6.98 13.24 0.38
N MET A 164 -8.29 12.96 0.38
CA MET A 164 -9.04 12.55 -0.81
C MET A 164 -9.66 13.73 -1.57
N ASN A 165 -9.53 14.97 -1.07
CA ASN A 165 -10.14 16.12 -1.72
C ASN A 165 -9.49 16.39 -3.08
N GLU A 166 -10.32 16.69 -4.07
CA GLU A 166 -9.87 17.12 -5.39
C GLU A 166 -9.27 18.53 -5.25
N LYS A 167 -7.94 18.66 -5.38
CA LYS A 167 -7.26 19.96 -5.42
C LYS A 167 -6.98 20.33 -6.88
N THR A 168 -7.62 21.42 -7.34
CA THR A 168 -7.53 21.96 -8.70
C THR A 168 -6.27 22.74 -8.95
#